data_AF-A0A291RMZ0-F1
#
_entry.id   AF-A0A291RMZ0-F1
#
_cell.length_a   1.000
_cell.length_b   1.000
_cell.length_c   1.000
_cell.angle_alpha   90.00
_cell.angle_beta   90.00
_cell.angle_gamma   90.00
#
_symmetry.space_group_name_H-M   'P 1'
#
loop_
_entity.id
_entity.type
_entity.pdbx_description
1 polymer ?
#
loop_
_entity_poly.entity_id
_entity_poly.type
_entity_poly.pdbx_seq_one_letter_code
_entity_poly.pdbx_strand_id
1 'polypeptide(L)'
;MTLGFGSFSGGECSTNQPDVSNVEWFDNGEWTLAVQNGSPIEATLTIPQNGLLISTKGARCYIELAPDGPASVPGTSTNTNPTTVTFDHASVPVTTSTRNPGCPVATSGMLSATYELTNSLSPSQQITIGP
;
A
#
# COMPACT_ATOMS: atom_id res chain seq x y z
N MET A 1 1.20 -11.44 14.29
CA MET A 1 2.58 -11.39 13.73
C MET A 1 2.70 -10.13 12.90
N THR A 2 3.84 -9.44 12.93
CA THR A 2 4.07 -8.26 12.08
C THR A 2 5.25 -8.53 11.16
N LEU A 3 5.06 -8.30 9.86
CA LEU A 3 6.06 -8.45 8.80
C LEU A 3 6.39 -7.05 8.24
N GLY A 4 7.67 -6.73 8.11
CA GLY A 4 8.11 -5.53 7.39
C GLY A 4 8.31 -5.85 5.92
N PHE A 5 7.78 -5.00 5.03
CA PHE A 5 7.98 -5.12 3.59
C PHE A 5 9.06 -4.16 3.05
N GLY A 6 9.65 -3.37 3.94
CA GLY A 6 10.54 -2.29 3.58
C GLY A 6 9.80 -1.15 2.89
N SER A 7 10.56 -0.40 2.12
CA SER A 7 10.13 0.75 1.35
C SER A 7 9.37 0.37 0.08
N PHE A 8 8.40 1.19 -0.31
CA PHE A 8 7.79 1.07 -1.63
C PHE A 8 8.75 1.52 -2.74
N SER A 9 9.01 0.64 -3.71
CA SER A 9 9.68 1.02 -4.97
C SER A 9 8.66 1.07 -6.10
N GLY A 10 8.30 2.26 -6.57
CA GLY A 10 7.35 2.46 -7.66
C GLY A 10 7.89 2.15 -9.06
N GLY A 11 8.97 1.37 -9.18
CA GLY A 11 9.62 1.03 -10.45
C GLY A 11 8.70 0.39 -11.49
N GLU A 12 7.66 -0.30 -11.01
CA GLU A 12 6.64 -0.97 -11.83
C GLU A 12 5.32 -0.16 -11.90
N CYS A 13 5.29 1.07 -11.38
CA CYS A 13 4.10 1.90 -11.43
C CYS A 13 3.80 2.34 -12.87
N SER A 14 2.59 2.06 -13.33
CA SER A 14 2.02 2.62 -14.56
C SER A 14 0.88 3.57 -14.23
N THR A 15 0.54 4.42 -15.19
CA THR A 15 -0.56 5.38 -15.08
C THR A 15 -1.36 5.37 -16.37
N ASN A 16 -2.68 5.41 -16.24
CA ASN A 16 -3.61 5.56 -17.36
C ASN A 16 -4.03 7.02 -17.55
N GLN A 17 -3.49 7.95 -16.75
CA GLN A 17 -3.78 9.36 -16.87
C GLN A 17 -3.07 9.92 -18.10
N PRO A 18 -3.81 10.45 -19.09
CA PRO A 18 -3.25 10.81 -20.41
C PRO A 18 -2.14 11.86 -20.32
N ASP A 19 -2.13 12.70 -19.29
CA ASP A 19 -1.13 13.76 -19.08
C ASP A 19 0.02 13.35 -18.15
N VAL A 20 -0.01 12.13 -17.61
CA VAL A 20 1.03 11.62 -16.70
C VAL A 20 1.91 10.67 -17.49
N SER A 21 3.20 10.99 -17.59
CA SER A 21 4.12 10.09 -18.28
C SER A 21 5.42 9.79 -17.52
N ASN A 22 5.53 10.28 -16.30
CA ASN A 22 6.37 9.71 -15.27
C ASN A 22 5.57 9.77 -13.96
N VAL A 23 5.75 8.71 -13.18
CA VAL A 23 5.34 8.64 -11.78
C VAL A 23 6.65 8.64 -11.03
N GLU A 24 6.95 9.69 -10.29
CA GLU A 24 8.08 9.67 -9.35
C GLU A 24 7.51 9.28 -7.99
N TRP A 25 8.18 8.36 -7.32
CA TRP A 25 7.85 7.95 -5.96
C TRP A 25 8.97 8.37 -5.03
N PHE A 26 8.59 8.76 -3.82
CA PHE A 26 9.54 8.92 -2.72
C PHE A 26 9.23 7.86 -1.69
N ASP A 27 10.28 7.19 -1.26
CA ASP A 27 10.23 6.30 -0.12
C ASP A 27 10.38 7.11 1.17
N ASN A 28 9.36 7.07 2.01
CA ASN A 28 9.32 7.79 3.28
C ASN A 28 9.19 6.85 4.49
N GLY A 29 9.47 5.55 4.32
CA GLY A 29 9.59 4.63 5.44
C GLY A 29 9.06 3.23 5.18
N GLU A 30 9.14 2.41 6.22
CA GLU A 30 8.74 1.01 6.14
C GLU A 30 7.22 0.85 6.19
N TRP A 31 6.72 0.05 5.24
CA TRP A 31 5.37 -0.48 5.28
C TRP A 31 5.37 -1.77 6.09
N THR A 32 4.38 -1.91 6.98
CA THR A 32 4.29 -3.09 7.86
C THR A 32 2.95 -3.79 7.70
N LEU A 33 2.96 -5.11 7.67
CA LEU A 33 1.77 -5.94 7.67
C LEU A 33 1.63 -6.69 8.99
N ALA A 34 0.55 -6.41 9.71
CA ALA A 34 0.13 -7.24 10.83
C ALA A 34 -0.92 -8.24 10.36
N VAL A 35 -0.76 -9.50 10.74
CA VAL A 35 -1.78 -10.55 10.59
C VAL A 35 -2.14 -11.10 11.97
N GLN A 36 -3.44 -11.22 12.22
CA GLN A 36 -3.98 -11.67 13.48
C GLN A 36 -4.98 -12.81 13.27
N ASN A 37 -4.88 -13.81 14.14
CA ASN A 37 -5.85 -14.90 14.19
C ASN A 37 -7.23 -14.36 14.63
N GLY A 38 -8.30 -14.79 13.95
CA GLY A 38 -9.67 -14.37 14.21
C GLY A 38 -10.66 -15.10 13.29
N SER A 39 -11.95 -14.75 13.41
CA SER A 39 -13.00 -15.17 12.47
C SER A 39 -13.83 -13.95 12.06
N PRO A 40 -13.51 -13.27 10.94
CA PRO A 40 -12.49 -13.62 9.94
C PRO A 40 -11.05 -13.37 10.42
N ILE A 41 -10.06 -13.97 9.72
CA ILE A 41 -8.64 -13.67 9.95
C ILE A 41 -8.36 -12.26 9.43
N GLU A 42 -7.93 -11.38 10.33
CA GLU A 42 -7.69 -9.97 10.03
C GLU A 42 -6.24 -9.74 9.61
N ALA A 43 -6.09 -8.90 8.59
CA ALA A 43 -4.82 -8.33 8.20
C ALA A 43 -4.89 -6.80 8.28
N THR A 44 -3.77 -6.17 8.58
CA THR A 44 -3.66 -4.71 8.61
C THR A 44 -2.34 -4.30 7.97
N LEU A 45 -2.43 -3.62 6.84
CA LEU A 45 -1.28 -2.95 6.24
C LEU A 45 -1.18 -1.55 6.83
N THR A 46 -0.03 -1.20 7.39
CA THR A 46 0.25 0.13 7.90
C THR A 46 1.14 0.85 6.91
N ILE A 47 0.64 1.99 6.42
CA ILE A 47 1.32 2.93 5.57
C ILE A 47 2.01 3.94 6.49
N PRO A 48 3.34 4.16 6.38
CA PRO A 48 4.00 5.21 7.16
C PRO A 48 3.48 6.59 6.74
N GLN A 49 3.67 7.59 7.59
CA GLN A 49 3.30 8.97 7.22
C GLN A 49 4.03 9.37 5.93
N ASN A 50 3.29 9.95 4.97
CA ASN A 50 3.80 10.26 3.64
C ASN A 50 4.37 9.03 2.90
N GLY A 51 3.94 7.82 3.24
CA GLY A 51 4.57 6.56 2.83
C GLY A 51 4.62 6.31 1.33
N LEU A 52 3.90 7.12 0.55
CA LEU A 52 4.08 7.26 -0.88
C LEU A 52 3.78 8.70 -1.29
N LEU A 53 4.70 9.29 -2.05
CA LEU A 53 4.53 10.59 -2.69
C LEU A 53 4.61 10.41 -4.20
N ILE A 54 3.52 10.63 -4.92
CA ILE A 54 3.45 10.47 -6.38
C ILE A 54 3.55 11.83 -7.06
N SER A 55 4.60 12.06 -7.84
CA SER A 55 4.75 13.23 -8.72
C SER A 55 4.22 12.91 -10.12
N THR A 56 3.39 13.79 -10.69
CA THR A 56 3.00 13.73 -12.11
C THR A 56 3.84 14.66 -12.99
N LYS A 57 3.90 14.35 -14.30
CA LYS A 57 4.83 14.99 -15.27
C LYS A 57 5.00 16.50 -15.10
N GLY A 58 6.28 16.90 -14.96
CA GLY A 58 6.67 18.29 -14.72
C GLY A 58 6.61 18.71 -13.26
N ALA A 59 6.52 17.76 -12.32
CA ALA A 59 6.46 17.99 -10.87
C ALA A 59 5.35 18.97 -10.45
N ARG A 60 4.24 18.97 -11.21
CA ARG A 60 3.20 19.98 -11.04
C ARG A 60 2.24 19.61 -9.92
N CYS A 61 1.92 18.33 -9.75
CA CYS A 61 1.05 17.87 -8.69
C CYS A 61 1.72 16.71 -7.96
N TYR A 62 1.56 16.72 -6.63
CA TYR A 62 2.02 15.65 -5.78
C TYR A 62 0.83 15.02 -5.07
N ILE A 63 0.72 13.71 -5.07
CA ILE A 63 -0.26 12.98 -4.26
C ILE A 63 0.49 12.36 -3.09
N GLU A 64 0.16 12.79 -1.89
CA GLU A 64 0.71 12.31 -0.62
C GLU A 64 -0.26 11.28 -0.04
N LEU A 65 0.20 10.04 0.19
CA LEU A 65 -0.55 9.03 0.93
C LEU A 65 -0.27 9.17 2.43
N ALA A 66 -1.31 9.06 3.25
CA ALA A 66 -1.22 9.16 4.71
C ALA A 66 -0.56 10.48 5.20
N PRO A 67 -1.11 11.66 4.82
CA PRO A 67 -0.46 12.95 5.09
C PRO A 67 -0.44 13.33 6.58
N ASP A 68 -1.50 12.97 7.32
CA ASP A 68 -1.71 13.38 8.71
C ASP A 68 -1.07 12.42 9.74
N GLY A 69 -0.39 11.37 9.27
CA GLY A 69 0.21 10.33 10.11
C GLY A 69 0.09 8.95 9.47
N PRO A 70 0.61 7.89 10.11
CA PRO A 70 0.47 6.53 9.60
C PRO A 70 -0.99 6.13 9.38
N ALA A 71 -1.28 5.46 8.26
CA ALA A 71 -2.62 5.00 7.92
C ALA A 71 -2.71 3.48 7.97
N SER A 72 -3.77 2.97 8.59
CA SER A 72 -4.06 1.54 8.65
C SER A 72 -5.08 1.16 7.59
N VAL A 73 -4.74 0.15 6.80
CA VAL A 73 -5.57 -0.40 5.73
C VAL A 73 -6.00 -1.81 6.15
N PRO A 74 -7.30 -2.04 6.37
CA PRO A 74 -7.79 -3.36 6.74
C PRO A 74 -7.76 -4.29 5.52
N GLY A 75 -7.40 -5.55 5.76
CA GLY A 75 -7.43 -6.62 4.78
C GLY A 75 -7.87 -7.93 5.42
N THR A 76 -8.01 -8.96 4.59
CA THR A 76 -8.37 -10.31 5.02
C THR A 76 -7.26 -11.27 4.62
N SER A 77 -7.06 -12.30 5.44
CA SER A 77 -6.14 -13.39 5.11
C SER A 77 -6.91 -14.68 4.85
N THR A 78 -6.48 -15.45 3.86
CA THR A 78 -7.04 -16.76 3.52
C THR A 78 -5.92 -17.80 3.47
N ASN A 79 -6.08 -18.90 4.21
CA ASN A 79 -5.13 -20.01 4.25
C ASN A 79 -5.24 -20.91 2.99
N THR A 80 -5.05 -20.33 1.80
CA THR A 80 -4.88 -21.05 0.53
C THR A 80 -3.44 -21.58 0.39
N ASN A 81 -3.11 -22.31 -0.69
CA ASN A 81 -1.73 -22.72 -0.97
C ASN A 81 -1.17 -21.95 -2.20
N PRO A 82 -0.37 -20.89 -2.02
CA PRO A 82 0.11 -20.29 -0.76
C PRO A 82 -0.95 -19.43 -0.06
N THR A 83 -0.73 -19.09 1.21
CA THR A 83 -1.65 -18.26 2.00
C THR A 83 -1.63 -16.83 1.45
N THR A 84 -2.81 -16.24 1.30
CA THR A 84 -2.98 -14.94 0.65
C THR A 84 -3.52 -13.90 1.62
N VAL A 85 -3.04 -12.67 1.48
CA VAL A 85 -3.55 -11.48 2.18
C VAL A 85 -4.07 -10.51 1.14
N THR A 86 -5.34 -10.13 1.26
CA THR A 86 -6.03 -9.29 0.28
C THR A 86 -6.49 -7.99 0.93
N PHE A 87 -6.18 -6.89 0.25
CA PHE A 87 -6.72 -5.55 0.47
C PHE A 87 -7.58 -5.23 -0.75
N ASP A 88 -8.89 -5.10 -0.56
CA ASP A 88 -9.84 -4.91 -1.66
C ASP A 88 -10.45 -3.51 -1.60
N HIS A 89 -10.08 -2.66 -2.56
CA HIS A 89 -10.57 -1.28 -2.70
C HIS A 89 -10.58 -0.49 -1.38
N ALA A 90 -9.57 -0.70 -0.55
CA ALA A 90 -9.52 -0.12 0.77
C ALA A 90 -9.20 1.38 0.66
N SER A 91 -9.98 2.20 1.37
CA SER A 91 -9.80 3.65 1.36
C SER A 91 -8.53 4.04 2.11
N VAL A 92 -7.71 4.88 1.50
CA VAL A 92 -6.48 5.43 2.08
C VAL A 92 -6.58 6.95 2.06
N PRO A 93 -6.28 7.65 3.17
CA PRO A 93 -6.24 9.10 3.17
C PRO A 93 -5.14 9.59 2.23
N VAL A 94 -5.48 10.55 1.37
CA VAL A 94 -4.50 11.22 0.50
C VAL A 94 -4.69 12.72 0.56
N THR A 95 -3.67 13.47 0.17
CA THR A 95 -3.84 14.87 -0.19
C THR A 95 -3.11 15.16 -1.49
N THR A 96 -3.62 16.09 -2.27
CA THR A 96 -2.88 16.63 -3.41
C THR A 96 -2.17 17.90 -2.97
N SER A 97 -0.84 17.92 -2.97
CA SER A 97 -0.06 19.09 -2.58
C SER A 97 -0.39 20.28 -3.49
N THR A 98 -0.81 21.39 -2.90
CA THR A 98 -1.33 22.59 -3.57
C THR A 98 -0.25 23.48 -4.16
N ARG A 99 1.00 23.02 -4.26
CA ARG A 99 2.14 23.82 -4.77
C ARG A 99 1.90 24.37 -6.18
N ASN A 100 0.91 23.86 -6.91
CA ASN A 100 0.55 24.35 -8.23
C ASN A 100 -0.97 24.57 -8.35
N PRO A 101 -1.43 25.82 -8.57
CA PRO A 101 -2.84 26.11 -8.80
C PRO A 101 -3.30 25.39 -10.07
N GLY A 102 -4.31 24.51 -9.93
CA GLY A 102 -4.84 23.68 -11.01
C GLY A 102 -4.79 22.18 -10.75
N CYS A 103 -4.11 21.72 -9.69
CA CYS A 103 -4.14 20.31 -9.29
C CYS A 103 -5.53 19.92 -8.74
N PRO A 104 -6.06 18.75 -9.13
CA PRO A 104 -7.29 18.24 -8.55
C PRO A 104 -7.10 17.96 -7.06
N VAL A 105 -8.08 18.34 -6.24
CA VAL A 105 -8.07 18.06 -4.81
C VAL A 105 -8.68 16.69 -4.59
N ALA A 106 -7.91 15.78 -3.99
CA ALA A 106 -8.39 14.48 -3.54
C ALA A 106 -8.09 14.34 -2.05
N THR A 107 -9.02 13.75 -1.30
CA THR A 107 -8.88 13.47 0.14
C THR A 107 -8.80 11.97 0.43
N SER A 108 -9.10 11.12 -0.55
CA SER A 108 -9.04 9.66 -0.44
C SER A 108 -8.58 9.02 -1.75
N GLY A 109 -7.76 7.99 -1.65
CA GLY A 109 -7.42 7.05 -2.72
C GLY A 109 -7.94 5.65 -2.40
N MET A 110 -7.96 4.77 -3.41
CA MET A 110 -8.26 3.35 -3.21
C MET A 110 -7.00 2.53 -3.41
N LEU A 111 -6.74 1.63 -2.46
CA LEU A 111 -5.66 0.65 -2.53
C LEU A 111 -6.27 -0.75 -2.68
N SER A 112 -5.83 -1.44 -3.73
CA SER A 112 -6.08 -2.86 -3.91
C SER A 112 -4.75 -3.59 -4.04
N ALA A 113 -4.55 -4.65 -3.26
CA ALA A 113 -3.33 -5.43 -3.28
C ALA A 113 -3.59 -6.86 -2.79
N THR A 114 -2.89 -7.83 -3.40
CA THR A 114 -2.87 -9.21 -2.94
C THR A 114 -1.43 -9.63 -2.71
N TYR A 115 -1.13 -10.14 -1.52
CA TYR A 115 0.19 -10.64 -1.15
C TYR A 115 0.13 -12.14 -0.89
N GLU A 116 1.12 -12.87 -1.38
CA GLU A 116 1.35 -14.27 -1.02
C GLU A 116 2.34 -14.36 0.14
N LEU A 117 2.00 -15.11 1.18
CA LEU A 117 2.88 -15.41 2.29
C LEU A 117 3.66 -16.69 2.00
N THR A 118 4.95 -16.55 1.72
CA THR A 118 5.85 -17.66 1.41
C THR A 118 6.95 -17.77 2.46
N ASN A 119 7.32 -19.01 2.80
CA ASN A 119 8.46 -19.27 3.67
C ASN A 119 9.73 -19.39 2.82
N SER A 120 10.56 -18.35 2.78
CA SER A 120 11.80 -18.35 1.99
C SER A 120 12.83 -19.41 2.43
N LEU A 121 12.80 -19.85 3.69
CA LEU A 121 13.66 -20.91 4.21
C LEU A 121 13.14 -22.32 3.87
N SER A 122 11.85 -22.45 3.55
CA SER A 122 11.22 -23.70 3.18
C SER A 122 10.01 -23.44 2.27
N PRO A 123 10.23 -23.16 0.96
CA PRO A 123 9.17 -22.72 0.05
C PRO A 123 8.03 -23.71 -0.12
N SER A 124 8.29 -25.00 0.13
CA SER A 124 7.27 -26.06 0.10
C SER A 124 6.38 -26.08 1.36
N GLN A 125 6.74 -25.34 2.41
CA GLN A 125 5.94 -25.21 3.63
C GLN A 125 5.06 -23.97 3.54
N GLN A 126 3.74 -24.21 3.54
CA GLN A 126 2.75 -23.15 3.63
C GLN A 126 2.81 -22.46 5.00
N ILE A 127 2.65 -21.13 5.03
CA ILE A 127 2.44 -20.35 6.25
C ILE A 127 0.94 -20.32 6.57
N THR A 128 0.51 -20.85 7.71
CA THR A 128 -0.91 -20.80 8.13
C THR A 128 -1.09 -19.73 9.21
N ILE A 129 -2.12 -18.88 9.08
CA ILE A 129 -2.50 -17.88 10.08
C ILE A 129 -3.76 -18.37 10.80
N GLY A 130 -3.69 -18.49 12.13
CA GLY A 130 -4.77 -19.10 12.93
C GLY A 130 -4.59 -20.61 13.10
N PRO A 131 -5.57 -21.33 13.68
CA PRO A 131 -5.49 -22.78 13.82
C PRO A 131 -5.45 -23.49 12.46
#